data_AF-A0A3R9ELK6-F1
#
_entry.id   AF-A0A3R9ELK6-F1
#
_cell.length_a   1.000
_cell.length_b   1.000
_cell.length_c   1.000
_cell.angle_alpha   90.00
_cell.angle_beta   90.00
_cell.angle_gamma   90.00
#
_symmetry.space_group_name_H-M   'P 1'
#
loop_
_entity.id
_entity.type
_entity.pdbx_description
1 polymer ?
#
loop_
_entity_poly.entity_id
_entity_poly.type
_entity_poly.pdbx_seq_one_letter_code
_entity_poly.pdbx_strand_id
1 'polypeptide(L)'
;MSQPVFHGDLLLQWCHSCNVPVLGNKCACGDECVKVNVTPPGDIRPAFLHDIEHINRISKQQFNNPLLDTDRVVLLNKAPYEDRMDEIIVDGEVIASIRYEIGKLEWVLLPRLEAARRILAGKEPPTGYVTIEDDVKKFLHKGANLLAPGVLDADPGIQKDDEVIMITPAGEVVATGRARMDGREMMEAKKGSAVKPRWKADTPSKVHDRKPSGWGDVIRANRFIMDGAIAEAHTFIQKTIETEDLPISVSYSGGKDSLAVVQLVDECVRDYEMMFADTGLEFPETLENIRHVGNLYSKDVKSISVGDAFWESLDAFGPPAVEMRWCCKVCKLGPISRLIEENYEKGCLTFVGQRKYESTTRARSNRVWKNPWVGNQTAASPIQDWTALHIWLYIFMNELPYNPLYAKGFDRMGCWLCPSSSLGDLKRLKKTHPHYEEKLMNHLYAYAEKTGIDKQWADYGFWRWKSLPPNIKKVAEELGINTAPTKYDPKRHVACYWRGEVYQRDGNDNPEKRYSTGLCHRVGKSQGILQIRCRKTPQGYGKLNTQSHRMYGMRGVYRQMSSQRNPDRKQNRSYRG
;
A
#
# COMPACT_ATOMS: atom_id res chain seq x y z
N MET A 1 -5.68 -19.14 0.34
CA MET A 1 -4.93 -17.97 -0.13
C MET A 1 -5.87 -17.14 -0.97
N SER A 2 -5.99 -15.83 -0.72
CA SER A 2 -6.73 -14.93 -1.62
C SER A 2 -6.12 -14.99 -3.01
N GLN A 3 -6.93 -14.89 -4.06
CA GLN A 3 -6.41 -14.89 -5.43
C GLN A 3 -5.42 -13.74 -5.62
N PRO A 4 -4.34 -13.95 -6.39
CA PRO A 4 -3.38 -12.88 -6.70
C PRO A 4 -4.11 -11.73 -7.38
N VAL A 5 -3.91 -10.51 -6.85
CA VAL A 5 -4.57 -9.31 -7.36
C VAL A 5 -3.63 -8.63 -8.34
N PHE A 6 -4.00 -8.71 -9.62
CA PHE A 6 -3.32 -7.99 -10.68
C PHE A 6 -3.98 -6.62 -10.88
N HIS A 7 -3.18 -5.57 -10.83
CA HIS A 7 -3.61 -4.20 -11.12
C HIS A 7 -3.25 -3.76 -12.56
N GLY A 8 -2.39 -4.54 -13.22
CA GLY A 8 -1.83 -4.28 -14.54
C GLY A 8 -0.86 -5.41 -14.92
N ASP A 9 -0.14 -5.21 -16.01
CA ASP A 9 0.85 -6.18 -16.49
C ASP A 9 2.09 -6.21 -15.59
N LEU A 10 2.66 -7.40 -15.41
CA LEU A 10 3.94 -7.56 -14.74
C LEU A 10 5.07 -7.34 -15.76
N LEU A 11 5.52 -6.08 -15.87
CA LEU A 11 6.42 -5.62 -16.93
C LEU A 11 7.91 -5.87 -16.65
N LEU A 12 8.28 -6.34 -15.46
CA LEU A 12 9.69 -6.50 -15.11
C LEU A 12 10.34 -7.65 -15.88
N GLN A 13 11.29 -7.27 -16.72
CA GLN A 13 12.22 -8.14 -17.40
C GLN A 13 13.65 -7.84 -16.90
N TRP A 14 14.59 -8.72 -17.21
CA TRP A 14 16.00 -8.55 -16.85
C TRP A 14 16.90 -8.81 -18.05
N CYS A 15 17.81 -7.89 -18.34
CA CYS A 15 18.90 -8.13 -19.27
C CYS A 15 20.06 -8.75 -18.52
N HIS A 16 20.40 -10.01 -18.79
CA HIS A 16 21.51 -10.68 -18.10
C HIS A 16 22.88 -10.16 -18.51
N SER A 17 23.06 -9.73 -19.77
CA SER A 17 24.34 -9.22 -20.27
C SER A 17 24.70 -7.85 -19.67
N CYS A 18 23.71 -6.95 -19.55
CA CYS A 18 23.90 -5.67 -18.86
C CYS A 18 23.72 -5.79 -17.34
N ASN A 19 23.14 -6.89 -16.87
CA ASN A 19 22.71 -7.13 -15.50
C ASN A 19 21.81 -6.02 -14.92
N VAL A 20 20.79 -5.60 -15.68
CA VAL A 20 19.88 -4.52 -15.28
C VAL A 20 18.41 -4.88 -15.54
N PRO A 21 17.47 -4.30 -14.77
CA PRO A 21 16.06 -4.43 -15.07
C PRO A 21 15.66 -3.66 -16.32
N VAL A 22 14.73 -4.23 -17.09
CA VAL A 22 14.18 -3.64 -18.31
C VAL A 22 12.66 -3.76 -18.28
N LEU A 23 11.95 -2.71 -18.70
CA LEU A 23 10.48 -2.64 -18.73
C LEU A 23 9.86 -3.21 -20.02
N GLY A 24 10.68 -3.82 -20.87
CA GLY A 24 10.32 -4.38 -22.16
C GLY A 24 11.16 -5.61 -22.50
N ASN A 25 10.80 -6.29 -23.59
CA ASN A 25 11.37 -7.60 -23.92
C ASN A 25 12.80 -7.54 -24.51
N LYS A 26 13.29 -6.35 -24.89
CA LYS A 26 14.63 -6.14 -25.44
C LYS A 26 15.34 -5.00 -24.70
N CYS A 27 16.61 -5.22 -24.40
CA CYS A 27 17.49 -4.20 -23.83
C CYS A 27 18.03 -3.28 -24.93
N ALA A 28 18.41 -2.05 -24.59
CA ALA A 28 19.14 -1.16 -25.50
C ALA A 28 20.48 -1.73 -26.01
N CYS A 29 21.06 -2.74 -25.35
CA CYS A 29 22.24 -3.45 -25.86
C CYS A 29 21.94 -4.43 -26.99
N GLY A 30 20.66 -4.67 -27.32
CA GLY A 30 20.22 -5.61 -28.36
C GLY A 30 19.75 -6.97 -27.84
N ASP A 31 20.12 -7.34 -26.61
CA ASP A 31 19.78 -8.65 -26.05
C ASP A 31 18.33 -8.77 -25.62
N GLU A 32 17.82 -10.00 -25.73
CA GLU A 32 16.51 -10.38 -25.18
C GLU A 32 16.55 -10.39 -23.65
N CYS A 33 15.47 -9.89 -23.07
CA CYS A 33 15.30 -9.83 -21.62
C CYS A 33 14.44 -11.00 -21.14
N VAL A 34 14.75 -11.48 -19.94
CA VAL A 34 14.03 -12.61 -19.31
C VAL A 34 13.07 -12.09 -18.26
N LYS A 35 11.86 -12.67 -18.23
CA LYS A 35 10.82 -12.24 -17.29
C LYS A 35 11.21 -12.57 -15.86
N VAL A 36 11.14 -11.56 -14.99
CA VAL A 36 11.34 -11.76 -13.55
C VAL A 36 10.01 -12.14 -12.92
N ASN A 37 9.95 -13.32 -12.31
CA ASN A 37 8.75 -13.80 -11.62
C ASN A 37 8.61 -13.10 -10.26
N VAL A 38 7.77 -12.07 -10.23
CA VAL A 38 7.45 -11.28 -9.02
C VAL A 38 6.01 -11.54 -8.56
N THR A 39 5.78 -11.34 -7.27
CA THR A 39 4.42 -11.43 -6.71
C THR A 39 3.61 -10.19 -7.11
N PRO A 40 2.34 -10.33 -7.60
CA PRO A 40 1.48 -9.19 -7.89
C PRO A 40 1.26 -8.29 -6.66
N PRO A 41 1.13 -6.95 -6.83
CA PRO A 41 0.79 -6.26 -8.08
C PRO A 41 1.97 -5.92 -9.01
N GLY A 42 3.23 -6.19 -8.61
CA GLY A 42 4.39 -5.89 -9.45
C GLY A 42 4.76 -4.41 -9.55
N ASP A 43 4.39 -3.60 -8.54
CA ASP A 43 4.67 -2.16 -8.51
C ASP A 43 6.09 -1.88 -7.98
N ILE A 44 7.07 -2.29 -8.77
CA ILE A 44 8.48 -2.37 -8.39
C ILE A 44 9.13 -0.98 -8.31
N ARG A 45 9.99 -0.79 -7.30
CA ARG A 45 10.76 0.45 -7.12
C ARG A 45 12.26 0.16 -6.89
N PRO A 46 13.13 1.16 -7.10
CA PRO A 46 14.49 1.17 -6.57
C PRO A 46 14.53 0.85 -5.07
N ALA A 47 15.51 0.07 -4.64
CA ALA A 47 15.99 0.12 -3.26
C ALA A 47 16.98 1.29 -3.14
N PHE A 48 16.72 2.22 -2.21
CA PHE A 48 17.69 3.26 -1.87
C PHE A 48 18.74 2.72 -0.89
N LEU A 49 19.82 3.48 -0.68
CA LEU A 49 20.89 3.08 0.24
C LEU A 49 20.34 2.70 1.63
N HIS A 50 19.44 3.51 2.18
CA HIS A 50 18.78 3.19 3.44
C HIS A 50 18.01 1.85 3.39
N ASP A 51 17.35 1.50 2.28
CA ASP A 51 16.68 0.20 2.16
C ASP A 51 17.70 -0.96 2.19
N ILE A 52 18.82 -0.81 1.47
CA ILE A 52 19.90 -1.81 1.43
C ILE A 52 20.51 -1.99 2.83
N GLU A 53 20.82 -0.90 3.53
CA GLU A 53 21.31 -0.92 4.91
C GLU A 53 20.31 -1.54 5.87
N HIS A 54 19.02 -1.24 5.70
CA HIS A 54 17.95 -1.80 6.51
C HIS A 54 17.85 -3.32 6.33
N ILE A 55 17.88 -3.80 5.09
CA ILE A 55 17.88 -5.24 4.76
C ILE A 55 19.12 -5.92 5.32
N ASN A 56 20.30 -5.31 5.15
CA ASN A 56 21.55 -5.85 5.68
C ASN A 56 21.57 -5.92 7.20
N ARG A 57 20.98 -4.93 7.89
CA ARG A 57 20.83 -4.97 9.34
C ARG A 57 19.94 -6.13 9.78
N ILE A 58 18.82 -6.37 9.09
CA ILE A 58 17.93 -7.51 9.39
C ILE A 58 18.67 -8.83 9.13
N SER A 59 19.35 -8.96 8.00
CA SER A 59 20.15 -10.14 7.65
C SER A 59 21.21 -10.44 8.70
N LYS A 60 21.98 -9.42 9.13
CA LYS A 60 22.98 -9.56 10.18
C LYS A 60 22.36 -9.97 11.52
N GLN A 61 21.19 -9.43 11.86
CA GLN A 61 20.50 -9.79 13.11
C GLN A 61 20.06 -11.26 13.12
N GLN A 62 19.64 -11.82 11.99
CA GLN A 62 19.16 -13.21 11.91
C GLN A 62 20.26 -14.24 11.61
N PHE A 63 21.20 -13.89 10.73
CA PHE A 63 22.15 -14.84 10.14
C PHE A 63 23.61 -14.41 10.27
N ASN A 64 23.89 -13.36 11.07
CA ASN A 64 25.21 -12.81 11.37
C ASN A 64 25.98 -12.21 10.16
N ASN A 65 25.44 -12.29 8.95
CA ASN A 65 26.05 -11.78 7.73
C ASN A 65 25.12 -10.82 6.97
N PRO A 66 25.67 -9.81 6.25
CA PRO A 66 24.89 -9.00 5.32
C PRO A 66 24.41 -9.84 4.13
N LEU A 67 23.36 -9.38 3.46
CA LEU A 67 22.78 -10.03 2.28
C LEU A 67 23.19 -9.35 0.97
N LEU A 68 23.27 -8.02 0.99
CA LEU A 68 23.37 -7.16 -0.19
C LEU A 68 24.69 -6.38 -0.19
N ASP A 69 25.24 -6.21 -1.38
CA ASP A 69 26.30 -5.26 -1.73
C ASP A 69 25.70 -3.99 -2.36
N THR A 70 26.57 -3.06 -2.78
CA THR A 70 26.19 -1.78 -3.40
C THR A 70 26.70 -1.63 -4.84
N ASP A 71 27.34 -2.66 -5.40
CA ASP A 71 27.84 -2.68 -6.79
C ASP A 71 26.78 -3.18 -7.78
N ARG A 72 25.60 -3.55 -7.30
CA ARG A 72 24.47 -4.08 -8.08
C ARG A 72 23.20 -3.29 -7.86
N VAL A 73 22.34 -3.26 -8.88
CA VAL A 73 21.00 -2.67 -8.77
C VAL A 73 20.10 -3.60 -7.97
N VAL A 74 19.52 -3.07 -6.90
CA VAL A 74 18.54 -3.75 -6.07
C VAL A 74 17.17 -3.11 -6.27
N LEU A 75 16.16 -3.95 -6.47
CA LEU A 75 14.77 -3.52 -6.56
C LEU A 75 13.94 -4.12 -5.43
N LEU A 76 12.87 -3.41 -5.07
CA LEU A 76 11.88 -3.87 -4.11
C LEU A 76 10.51 -3.96 -4.77
N ASN A 77 9.81 -5.07 -4.52
CA ASN A 77 8.44 -5.29 -4.96
C ASN A 77 7.54 -5.51 -3.74
N LYS A 78 6.49 -4.71 -3.60
CA LYS A 78 5.49 -4.92 -2.55
C LYS A 78 4.74 -6.23 -2.79
N ALA A 79 4.70 -7.08 -1.78
CA ALA A 79 3.94 -8.33 -1.81
C ALA A 79 2.80 -8.31 -0.79
N PRO A 80 1.67 -9.02 -1.04
CA PRO A 80 0.58 -9.12 -0.09
C PRO A 80 1.02 -9.76 1.24
N TYR A 81 0.78 -9.04 2.34
CA TYR A 81 1.00 -9.53 3.70
C TYR A 81 0.06 -8.80 4.67
N GLU A 82 0.07 -9.21 5.94
CA GLU A 82 -0.77 -8.64 7.00
C GLU A 82 -0.48 -7.16 7.28
N ASP A 83 0.79 -6.76 7.20
CA ASP A 83 1.22 -5.38 7.37
C ASP A 83 2.06 -4.90 6.18
N ARG A 84 3.38 -5.08 6.21
CA ARG A 84 4.29 -4.76 5.10
C ARG A 84 5.16 -5.96 4.77
N MET A 85 5.30 -6.23 3.47
CA MET A 85 6.23 -7.20 2.93
C MET A 85 6.78 -6.71 1.60
N ASP A 86 8.10 -6.75 1.46
CA ASP A 86 8.82 -6.37 0.25
C ASP A 86 9.66 -7.55 -0.22
N GLU A 87 9.45 -8.02 -1.45
CA GLU A 87 10.35 -8.89 -2.17
C GLU A 87 11.61 -8.13 -2.59
N ILE A 88 12.76 -8.77 -2.42
CA ILE A 88 14.08 -8.23 -2.76
C ILE A 88 14.52 -8.88 -4.08
N ILE A 89 14.75 -8.06 -5.09
CA ILE A 89 15.12 -8.51 -6.44
C ILE A 89 16.53 -8.02 -6.75
N VAL A 90 17.40 -8.97 -7.09
CA VAL A 90 18.78 -8.72 -7.52
C VAL A 90 19.09 -9.73 -8.62
N ASP A 91 19.86 -9.32 -9.63
CA ASP A 91 20.31 -10.25 -10.67
C ASP A 91 19.12 -10.99 -11.36
N GLY A 92 18.01 -10.30 -11.57
CA GLY A 92 16.85 -10.85 -12.28
C GLY A 92 16.10 -11.95 -11.53
N GLU A 93 16.34 -12.10 -10.23
CA GLU A 93 15.65 -13.06 -9.38
C GLU A 93 15.16 -12.40 -8.08
N VAL A 94 13.99 -12.81 -7.59
CA VAL A 94 13.58 -12.49 -6.23
C VAL A 94 14.37 -13.38 -5.27
N ILE A 95 15.42 -12.82 -4.65
CA ILE A 95 16.36 -13.57 -3.81
C ILE A 95 15.88 -13.72 -2.36
N ALA A 96 15.02 -12.84 -1.88
CA ALA A 96 14.49 -12.88 -0.52
C ALA A 96 13.20 -12.04 -0.39
N SER A 97 12.60 -12.04 0.79
CA SER A 97 11.59 -11.05 1.16
C SER A 97 11.82 -10.58 2.58
N ILE A 98 11.55 -9.31 2.88
CA ILE A 98 11.43 -8.82 4.25
C ILE A 98 9.97 -8.58 4.58
N ARG A 99 9.55 -8.89 5.80
CA ARG A 99 8.19 -8.61 6.28
C ARG A 99 8.20 -8.09 7.70
N TYR A 100 7.23 -7.25 8.03
CA TYR A 100 7.04 -6.76 9.40
C TYR A 100 6.04 -7.64 10.16
N GLU A 101 6.50 -8.36 11.17
CA GLU A 101 5.65 -9.22 12.00
C GLU A 101 5.07 -8.43 13.17
N ILE A 102 3.76 -8.12 13.12
CA ILE A 102 3.08 -7.33 14.16
C ILE A 102 3.22 -8.00 15.54
N GLY A 103 3.10 -9.32 15.64
CA GLY A 103 3.17 -10.04 16.92
C GLY A 103 4.52 -9.89 17.64
N LYS A 104 5.61 -9.70 16.88
CA LYS A 104 6.96 -9.52 17.42
C LYS A 104 7.48 -8.07 17.34
N LEU A 105 6.74 -7.20 16.65
CA LEU A 105 7.10 -5.81 16.33
C LEU A 105 8.47 -5.68 15.62
N GLU A 106 8.86 -6.69 14.85
CA GLU A 106 10.16 -6.78 14.20
C GLU A 106 10.07 -7.02 12.69
N TRP A 107 11.18 -6.76 12.02
CA TRP A 107 11.35 -7.11 10.61
C TRP A 107 12.03 -8.46 10.51
N VAL A 108 11.49 -9.35 9.68
CA VAL A 108 12.00 -10.70 9.44
C VAL A 108 12.35 -10.86 7.96
N LEU A 109 13.56 -11.30 7.68
CA LEU A 109 14.07 -11.72 6.38
C LEU A 109 13.72 -13.19 6.15
N LEU A 110 13.12 -13.45 5.00
CA LEU A 110 12.77 -14.76 4.48
C LEU A 110 13.70 -15.04 3.28
N PRO A 111 14.88 -15.65 3.50
CA PRO A 111 15.82 -15.89 2.42
C PRO A 111 15.28 -16.94 1.44
N ARG A 112 15.48 -16.71 0.13
CA ARG A 112 15.50 -17.80 -0.87
C ARG A 112 16.90 -18.38 -0.98
N LEU A 113 17.03 -19.43 -1.78
CA LEU A 113 18.28 -20.17 -1.87
C LEU A 113 19.45 -19.27 -2.25
N GLU A 114 19.22 -18.31 -3.15
CA GLU A 114 20.26 -17.39 -3.54
C GLU A 114 20.67 -16.43 -2.41
N ALA A 115 19.70 -15.87 -1.67
CA ALA A 115 20.03 -15.09 -0.48
C ALA A 115 20.77 -15.92 0.58
N ALA A 116 20.36 -17.16 0.81
CA ALA A 116 21.03 -18.05 1.74
C ALA A 116 22.50 -18.29 1.34
N ARG A 117 22.78 -18.52 0.04
CA ARG A 117 24.17 -18.68 -0.44
C ARG A 117 25.00 -17.43 -0.21
N ARG A 118 24.46 -16.25 -0.49
CA ARG A 118 25.16 -14.97 -0.23
C ARG A 118 25.47 -14.75 1.24
N ILE A 119 24.51 -15.08 2.11
CA ILE A 119 24.67 -14.99 3.56
C ILE A 119 25.76 -15.95 4.05
N LEU A 120 25.76 -17.21 3.61
CA LEU A 120 26.76 -18.20 4.00
C LEU A 120 28.15 -17.93 3.43
N ALA A 121 28.23 -17.26 2.27
CA ALA A 121 29.49 -16.79 1.69
C ALA A 121 30.05 -15.53 2.41
N GLY A 122 29.36 -15.05 3.44
CA GLY A 122 29.82 -13.95 4.28
C GLY A 122 31.08 -14.28 5.08
N LYS A 123 31.66 -13.24 5.70
CA LYS A 123 32.95 -13.35 6.41
C LYS A 123 32.82 -13.95 7.80
N GLU A 124 31.66 -13.78 8.43
CA GLU A 124 31.41 -14.23 9.80
C GLU A 124 30.79 -15.62 9.79
N PRO A 125 30.99 -16.44 10.83
CA PRO A 125 30.24 -17.69 11.00
C PRO A 125 28.74 -17.42 10.98
N PRO A 126 27.96 -18.07 10.10
CA PRO A 126 26.52 -17.82 9.99
C PRO A 126 25.77 -18.36 11.20
N THR A 127 24.73 -17.63 11.63
CA THR A 127 23.71 -18.11 12.58
C THR A 127 22.47 -18.58 11.81
N GLY A 128 21.53 -19.23 12.50
CA GLY A 128 20.27 -19.68 11.92
C GLY A 128 20.42 -20.81 10.89
N TYR A 129 21.48 -21.62 10.99
CA TYR A 129 21.70 -22.78 10.12
C TYR A 129 21.19 -24.09 10.74
N VAL A 130 20.84 -25.04 9.87
CA VAL A 130 20.51 -26.42 10.24
C VAL A 130 21.23 -27.36 9.25
N THR A 131 22.16 -28.16 9.75
CA THR A 131 22.86 -29.17 8.95
C THR A 131 22.03 -30.44 8.89
N ILE A 132 21.80 -30.97 7.69
CA ILE A 132 20.93 -32.13 7.45
C ILE A 132 21.69 -33.30 6.85
N GLU A 133 21.18 -34.52 7.05
CA GLU A 133 21.68 -35.70 6.34
C GLU A 133 21.45 -35.58 4.82
N ASP A 134 22.44 -35.96 4.02
CA ASP A 134 22.36 -35.89 2.55
C ASP A 134 21.18 -36.70 1.99
N ASP A 135 20.88 -37.84 2.61
CA ASP A 135 19.76 -38.70 2.22
C ASP A 135 18.38 -38.05 2.42
N VAL A 136 18.28 -37.02 3.26
CA VAL A 136 17.04 -36.30 3.53
C VAL A 136 16.68 -35.35 2.38
N LYS A 137 17.69 -34.89 1.63
CA LYS A 137 17.54 -33.95 0.50
C LYS A 137 16.44 -34.37 -0.48
N LYS A 138 16.43 -35.64 -0.88
CA LYS A 138 15.43 -36.21 -1.83
C LYS A 138 13.97 -36.08 -1.34
N PHE A 139 13.73 -36.08 -0.03
CA PHE A 139 12.40 -35.92 0.54
C PHE A 139 11.98 -34.45 0.65
N LEU A 140 12.91 -33.55 0.96
CA LEU A 140 12.66 -32.11 0.99
C LEU A 140 12.23 -31.61 -0.39
N HIS A 141 12.88 -32.08 -1.46
CA HIS A 141 12.47 -31.79 -2.84
C HIS A 141 11.01 -32.18 -3.12
N LYS A 142 10.54 -33.28 -2.53
CA LYS A 142 9.13 -33.75 -2.63
C LYS A 142 8.16 -33.00 -1.71
N GLY A 143 8.64 -32.05 -0.91
CA GLY A 143 7.79 -31.19 -0.06
C GLY A 143 7.56 -31.71 1.35
N ALA A 144 8.34 -32.71 1.78
CA ALA A 144 8.34 -33.13 3.17
C ALA A 144 8.88 -32.01 4.08
N ASN A 145 8.43 -32.00 5.33
CA ASN A 145 9.11 -31.26 6.38
C ASN A 145 10.41 -31.96 6.74
N LEU A 146 11.39 -31.21 7.23
CA LEU A 146 12.55 -31.79 7.91
C LEU A 146 12.08 -32.29 9.27
N LEU A 147 12.30 -33.58 9.55
CA LEU A 147 12.05 -34.17 10.86
C LEU A 147 13.33 -34.12 11.71
N ALA A 148 13.19 -34.04 13.03
CA ALA A 148 14.33 -33.97 13.94
C ALA A 148 15.38 -35.08 13.75
N PRO A 149 15.02 -36.35 13.47
CA PRO A 149 16.02 -37.39 13.20
C PRO A 149 16.91 -37.14 11.97
N GLY A 150 16.52 -36.26 11.05
CA GLY A 150 17.33 -35.90 9.88
C GLY A 150 18.23 -34.69 10.09
N VAL A 151 18.27 -34.13 11.30
CA VAL A 151 19.14 -33.02 11.70
C VAL A 151 20.44 -33.59 12.25
N LEU A 152 21.56 -33.19 11.65
CA LEU A 152 22.91 -33.55 12.10
C LEU A 152 23.47 -32.52 13.08
N ASP A 153 23.18 -31.25 12.85
CA ASP A 153 23.62 -30.13 13.67
C ASP A 153 22.66 -28.95 13.46
N ALA A 154 22.56 -28.05 14.43
CA ALA A 154 21.74 -26.85 14.32
C ALA A 154 22.28 -25.74 15.21
N ASP A 155 22.18 -24.49 14.76
CA ASP A 155 22.51 -23.34 15.60
C ASP A 155 21.69 -23.37 16.91
N PRO A 156 22.34 -23.48 18.08
CA PRO A 156 21.65 -23.58 19.36
C PRO A 156 20.86 -22.31 19.73
N GLY A 157 21.10 -21.18 19.04
CA GLY A 157 20.37 -19.93 19.19
C GLY A 157 19.02 -19.89 18.46
N ILE A 158 18.73 -20.87 17.58
CA ILE A 158 17.44 -20.93 16.87
C ILE A 158 16.29 -21.08 17.86
N GLN A 159 15.30 -20.21 17.74
CA GLN A 159 14.02 -20.35 18.41
C GLN A 159 12.97 -20.89 17.44
N LYS A 160 11.96 -21.56 17.99
CA LYS A 160 10.76 -21.90 17.24
C LYS A 160 10.23 -20.65 16.51
N ASP A 161 9.81 -20.87 15.27
CA ASP A 161 9.28 -19.83 14.37
C ASP A 161 10.33 -18.88 13.77
N ASP A 162 11.62 -19.08 14.02
CA ASP A 162 12.69 -18.40 13.29
C ASP A 162 12.82 -18.90 11.85
N GLU A 163 13.37 -18.03 11.00
CA GLU A 163 13.76 -18.38 9.64
C GLU A 163 15.16 -19.00 9.65
N VAL A 164 15.33 -20.14 8.96
CA VAL A 164 16.55 -20.93 8.99
C VAL A 164 17.02 -21.32 7.58
N ILE A 165 18.32 -21.56 7.46
CA ILE A 165 18.99 -22.06 6.25
C ILE A 165 19.41 -23.51 6.49
N MET A 166 18.95 -24.43 5.63
CA MET A 166 19.33 -25.84 5.69
C MET A 166 20.51 -26.12 4.76
N ILE A 167 21.56 -26.73 5.31
CA ILE A 167 22.81 -27.03 4.61
C ILE A 167 23.19 -28.51 4.70
N THR A 168 23.98 -28.99 3.73
CA THR A 168 24.67 -30.28 3.84
C THR A 168 25.90 -30.16 4.74
N PRO A 169 26.52 -31.29 5.18
CA PRO A 169 27.80 -31.26 5.89
C PRO A 169 28.93 -30.61 5.07
N ALA A 170 28.80 -30.60 3.73
CA ALA A 170 29.72 -29.90 2.83
C ALA A 170 29.45 -28.39 2.74
N GLY A 171 28.44 -27.86 3.44
CA GLY A 171 28.07 -26.45 3.45
C GLY A 171 27.18 -26.02 2.28
N GLU A 172 26.63 -26.96 1.49
CA GLU A 172 25.77 -26.62 0.37
C GLU A 172 24.36 -26.25 0.82
N VAL A 173 23.81 -25.13 0.32
CA VAL A 173 22.43 -24.74 0.58
C VAL A 173 21.45 -25.69 -0.10
N VAL A 174 20.63 -26.38 0.70
CA VAL A 174 19.60 -27.30 0.22
C VAL A 174 18.23 -26.63 0.17
N ALA A 175 17.87 -25.93 1.25
CA ALA A 175 16.55 -25.33 1.40
C ALA A 175 16.57 -24.19 2.43
N THR A 176 15.54 -23.36 2.42
CA THR A 176 15.27 -22.40 3.50
C THR A 176 13.87 -22.63 4.04
N GLY A 177 13.63 -22.32 5.31
CA GLY A 177 12.35 -22.63 5.94
C GLY A 177 12.17 -21.99 7.30
N ARG A 178 11.07 -22.38 7.95
CA ARG A 178 10.74 -21.91 9.29
C ARG A 178 10.94 -23.01 10.32
N ALA A 179 11.68 -22.71 11.39
CA ALA A 179 11.86 -23.58 12.54
C ALA A 179 10.52 -23.89 13.20
N ARG A 180 10.38 -25.13 13.67
CA ARG A 180 9.18 -25.65 14.36
C ARG A 180 9.46 -26.11 15.78
N MET A 181 10.73 -26.13 16.16
CA MET A 181 11.29 -26.40 17.48
C MET A 181 12.55 -25.55 17.64
N ASP A 182 13.07 -25.45 18.86
CA ASP A 182 14.29 -24.71 19.15
C ASP A 182 15.53 -25.49 18.69
N GLY A 183 16.64 -24.82 18.41
CA GLY A 183 17.86 -25.44 17.85
C GLY A 183 18.42 -26.57 18.71
N ARG A 184 18.44 -26.39 20.04
CA ARG A 184 18.86 -27.45 20.98
C ARG A 184 17.92 -28.66 20.94
N GLU A 185 16.62 -28.43 20.84
CA GLU A 185 15.62 -29.49 20.72
C GLU A 185 15.78 -30.25 19.39
N MET A 186 16.12 -29.55 18.28
CA MET A 186 16.35 -30.18 16.97
C MET A 186 17.41 -31.29 17.03
N MET A 187 18.47 -31.09 17.81
CA MET A 187 19.58 -32.03 17.92
C MET A 187 19.28 -33.24 18.81
N GLU A 188 18.38 -33.09 19.79
CA GLU A 188 18.11 -34.14 20.80
C GLU A 188 16.83 -34.94 20.49
N ALA A 189 15.87 -34.34 19.78
CA ALA A 189 14.56 -34.93 19.59
C ALA A 189 14.56 -36.11 18.62
N LYS A 190 13.97 -37.23 19.06
CA LYS A 190 13.82 -38.46 18.24
C LYS A 190 12.62 -38.45 17.29
N LYS A 191 11.76 -37.44 17.38
CA LYS A 191 10.54 -37.28 16.56
C LYS A 191 10.12 -35.82 16.51
N GLY A 192 9.27 -35.49 15.54
CA GLY A 192 8.72 -34.15 15.38
C GLY A 192 9.28 -33.44 14.15
N SER A 193 8.55 -32.42 13.70
CA SER A 193 8.97 -31.59 12.57
C SER A 193 9.94 -30.54 13.07
N ALA A 194 11.20 -30.57 12.62
CA ALA A 194 12.23 -29.60 13.00
C ALA A 194 12.11 -28.30 12.20
N VAL A 195 12.01 -28.41 10.88
CA VAL A 195 11.89 -27.27 9.97
C VAL A 195 10.75 -27.54 8.99
N LYS A 196 9.94 -26.52 8.72
CA LYS A 196 9.00 -26.50 7.60
C LYS A 196 9.65 -25.76 6.44
N PRO A 197 10.13 -26.45 5.39
CA PRO A 197 10.73 -25.81 4.23
C PRO A 197 9.76 -24.87 3.54
N ARG A 198 10.29 -23.74 3.09
CA ARG A 198 9.59 -22.82 2.21
C ARG A 198 10.13 -22.99 0.80
N TRP A 199 11.43 -22.71 0.60
CA TRP A 199 12.07 -22.72 -0.72
C TRP A 199 13.11 -23.83 -0.83
N LYS A 200 13.21 -24.43 -2.01
CA LYS A 200 14.00 -25.64 -2.31
C LYS A 200 14.31 -25.73 -3.80
N ALA A 201 15.52 -26.12 -4.16
CA ALA A 201 15.92 -26.40 -5.54
C ALA A 201 17.26 -27.15 -5.57
N ASP A 202 17.53 -27.81 -6.68
CA ASP A 202 18.85 -28.39 -7.01
C ASP A 202 19.70 -27.48 -7.90
N THR A 203 19.28 -26.23 -8.12
CA THR A 203 19.95 -25.35 -9.09
C THR A 203 21.24 -24.77 -8.51
N PRO A 204 22.40 -24.91 -9.18
CA PRO A 204 23.64 -24.23 -8.80
C PRO A 204 23.48 -22.71 -8.76
N SER A 205 24.25 -22.01 -7.93
CA SER A 205 24.30 -20.54 -7.99
C SER A 205 24.96 -20.06 -9.29
N LYS A 206 24.48 -18.95 -9.84
CA LYS A 206 25.01 -18.30 -11.05
C LYS A 206 25.39 -16.83 -10.80
N VAL A 207 25.73 -16.49 -9.55
CA VAL A 207 25.74 -15.09 -9.07
C VAL A 207 27.10 -14.41 -9.08
N HIS A 208 28.20 -15.16 -9.01
CA HIS A 208 29.54 -14.57 -9.08
C HIS A 208 29.93 -14.14 -10.49
N ASP A 209 29.22 -14.59 -11.52
CA ASP A 209 29.58 -14.34 -12.92
C ASP A 209 28.94 -13.07 -13.51
N ARG A 210 28.20 -12.30 -12.70
CA ARG A 210 27.41 -11.18 -13.20
C ARG A 210 28.12 -9.84 -13.03
N LYS A 211 28.04 -9.03 -14.09
CA LYS A 211 28.62 -7.69 -14.15
C LYS A 211 28.00 -6.76 -13.09
N PRO A 212 28.79 -5.90 -12.42
CA PRO A 212 28.28 -4.76 -11.67
C PRO A 212 27.38 -3.85 -12.52
N SER A 213 26.45 -3.15 -11.87
CA SER A 213 25.44 -2.34 -12.55
C SER A 213 25.04 -1.14 -11.69
N GLY A 214 24.86 0.04 -12.32
CA GLY A 214 24.32 1.23 -11.66
C GLY A 214 23.06 1.78 -12.32
N TRP A 215 22.43 2.76 -11.69
CA TRP A 215 21.21 3.40 -12.23
C TRP A 215 21.40 4.05 -13.60
N GLY A 216 22.62 4.52 -13.92
CA GLY A 216 22.95 4.99 -15.27
C GLY A 216 22.87 3.89 -16.33
N ASP A 217 23.23 2.64 -16.01
CA ASP A 217 23.05 1.49 -16.90
C ASP A 217 21.57 1.18 -17.10
N VAL A 218 20.77 1.23 -16.03
CA VAL A 218 19.33 1.00 -16.09
C VAL A 218 18.63 2.03 -16.98
N ILE A 219 18.97 3.31 -16.82
CA ILE A 219 18.44 4.39 -17.65
C ILE A 219 18.78 4.15 -19.12
N ARG A 220 20.03 3.83 -19.44
CA ARG A 220 20.44 3.51 -20.82
C ARG A 220 19.67 2.32 -21.38
N ALA A 221 19.53 1.25 -20.61
CA ALA A 221 18.85 0.03 -21.03
C ALA A 221 17.36 0.26 -21.33
N ASN A 222 16.72 1.22 -20.67
CA ASN A 222 15.29 1.50 -20.79
C ASN A 222 14.97 2.73 -21.65
N ARG A 223 15.95 3.43 -22.23
CA ARG A 223 15.74 4.72 -22.91
C ARG A 223 14.62 4.67 -23.95
N PHE A 224 14.69 3.75 -24.91
CA PHE A 224 13.66 3.63 -25.96
C PHE A 224 12.26 3.31 -25.41
N ILE A 225 12.17 2.56 -24.31
CA ILE A 225 10.89 2.22 -23.67
C ILE A 225 10.31 3.47 -23.01
N MET A 226 11.16 4.24 -22.31
CA MET A 226 10.76 5.48 -21.65
C MET A 226 10.37 6.55 -22.66
N ASP A 227 11.11 6.70 -23.77
CA ASP A 227 10.77 7.65 -24.84
C ASP A 227 9.35 7.41 -25.38
N GLY A 228 8.99 6.13 -25.59
CA GLY A 228 7.63 5.75 -26.00
C GLY A 228 6.57 6.05 -24.94
N ALA A 229 6.84 5.74 -23.67
CA ALA A 229 5.92 6.02 -22.57
C ALA A 229 5.69 7.53 -22.34
N ILE A 230 6.74 8.34 -22.51
CA ILE A 230 6.69 9.81 -22.40
C ILE A 230 5.88 10.39 -23.56
N ALA A 231 6.15 9.95 -24.80
CA ALA A 231 5.43 10.42 -25.98
C ALA A 231 3.92 10.11 -25.92
N GLU A 232 3.55 8.94 -25.39
CA GLU A 232 2.16 8.56 -25.14
C GLU A 232 1.51 9.49 -24.11
N ALA A 233 2.20 9.76 -23.00
CA ALA A 233 1.71 10.66 -21.96
C ALA A 233 1.53 12.10 -22.46
N HIS A 234 2.48 12.62 -23.24
CA HIS A 234 2.37 13.94 -23.89
C HIS A 234 1.17 14.01 -24.83
N THR A 235 1.00 13.00 -25.68
CA THR A 235 -0.16 12.91 -26.59
C THR A 235 -1.48 12.90 -25.82
N PHE A 236 -1.54 12.17 -24.70
CA PHE A 236 -2.71 12.14 -23.83
C PHE A 236 -2.99 13.51 -23.19
N ILE A 237 -1.97 14.19 -22.68
CA ILE A 237 -2.09 15.52 -22.05
C ILE A 237 -2.66 16.52 -23.06
N GLN A 238 -2.05 16.63 -24.24
CA GLN A 238 -2.47 17.58 -25.28
C GLN A 238 -3.92 17.35 -25.73
N LYS A 239 -4.29 16.10 -26.05
CA LYS A 239 -5.66 15.76 -26.44
C LYS A 239 -6.69 16.04 -25.34
N THR A 240 -6.32 15.81 -24.08
CA THR A 240 -7.23 16.06 -22.95
C THR A 240 -7.44 17.55 -22.75
N ILE A 241 -6.40 18.38 -22.90
CA ILE A 241 -6.50 19.84 -22.87
C ILE A 241 -7.45 20.34 -23.97
N GLU A 242 -7.25 19.89 -25.21
CA GLU A 242 -8.09 20.27 -26.36
C GLU A 242 -9.56 19.84 -26.19
N THR A 243 -9.80 18.69 -25.56
CA THR A 243 -11.15 18.13 -25.39
C THR A 243 -11.94 18.81 -24.28
N GLU A 244 -11.29 19.10 -23.15
CA GLU A 244 -11.99 19.64 -21.98
C GLU A 244 -12.17 21.15 -22.04
N ASP A 245 -11.24 21.90 -22.67
CA ASP A 245 -11.29 23.37 -22.79
C ASP A 245 -11.55 24.08 -21.44
N LEU A 246 -10.78 23.67 -20.42
CA LEU A 246 -10.86 24.18 -19.04
C LEU A 246 -9.50 24.72 -18.58
N PRO A 247 -9.47 25.64 -17.60
CA PRO A 247 -8.25 26.03 -16.91
C PRO A 247 -7.45 24.82 -16.40
N ILE A 248 -6.15 24.81 -16.68
CA ILE A 248 -5.27 23.68 -16.42
C ILE A 248 -4.65 23.81 -15.03
N SER A 249 -4.72 22.73 -14.27
CA SER A 249 -4.09 22.63 -12.96
C SER A 249 -3.38 21.29 -12.78
N VAL A 250 -2.39 21.25 -11.90
CA VAL A 250 -1.71 20.00 -11.50
C VAL A 250 -1.79 19.84 -9.99
N SER A 251 -2.30 18.71 -9.52
CA SER A 251 -2.28 18.40 -8.08
C SER A 251 -0.91 17.86 -7.68
N TYR A 252 -0.12 18.70 -7.00
CA TYR A 252 1.19 18.31 -6.49
C TYR A 252 1.14 18.00 -5.01
N SER A 253 1.55 16.78 -4.64
CA SER A 253 1.46 16.29 -3.26
C SER A 253 2.81 16.10 -2.57
N GLY A 254 3.91 16.51 -3.20
CA GLY A 254 5.27 16.18 -2.77
C GLY A 254 5.63 14.69 -2.94
N GLY A 255 4.85 13.94 -3.72
CA GLY A 255 5.09 12.52 -4.00
C GLY A 255 5.75 12.31 -5.36
N LYS A 256 6.41 11.17 -5.56
CA LYS A 256 7.10 10.83 -6.83
C LYS A 256 6.15 10.85 -8.04
N ASP A 257 4.92 10.37 -7.85
CA ASP A 257 3.96 10.22 -8.95
C ASP A 257 3.43 11.58 -9.39
N SER A 258 3.12 12.47 -8.44
CA SER A 258 2.70 13.83 -8.75
C SER A 258 3.85 14.68 -9.28
N LEU A 259 5.10 14.44 -8.86
CA LEU A 259 6.28 15.10 -9.42
C LEU A 259 6.48 14.76 -10.91
N ALA A 260 6.35 13.48 -11.27
CA ALA A 260 6.40 13.06 -12.67
C ALA A 260 5.31 13.73 -13.51
N VAL A 261 4.10 13.87 -12.96
CA VAL A 261 3.01 14.58 -13.66
C VAL A 261 3.30 16.07 -13.83
N VAL A 262 3.87 16.74 -12.81
CA VAL A 262 4.28 18.15 -12.94
C VAL A 262 5.25 18.32 -14.11
N GLN A 263 6.31 17.51 -14.18
CA GLN A 263 7.28 17.55 -15.27
C GLN A 263 6.61 17.28 -16.64
N LEU A 264 5.80 16.22 -16.75
CA LEU A 264 5.12 15.87 -18.02
C LEU A 264 4.19 16.99 -18.52
N VAL A 265 3.47 17.65 -17.61
CA VAL A 265 2.58 18.76 -17.96
C VAL A 265 3.40 20.00 -18.35
N ASP A 266 4.46 20.32 -17.62
CA ASP A 266 5.34 21.46 -17.92
C ASP A 266 6.06 21.33 -19.28
N GLU A 267 6.37 20.09 -19.69
CA GLU A 267 6.88 19.78 -21.02
C GLU A 267 5.85 20.03 -22.15
N CYS A 268 4.55 19.96 -21.84
CA CYS A 268 3.47 20.12 -22.82
C CYS A 268 2.88 21.53 -22.88
N VAL A 269 2.72 22.18 -21.72
CA VAL A 269 2.01 23.45 -21.59
C VAL A 269 2.60 24.28 -20.45
N ARG A 270 2.88 25.56 -20.71
CA ARG A 270 3.42 26.49 -19.72
C ARG A 270 2.36 27.22 -18.91
N ASP A 271 1.14 27.35 -19.40
CA ASP A 271 0.04 28.00 -18.69
C ASP A 271 -0.77 26.97 -17.89
N TYR A 272 -0.36 26.76 -16.64
CA TYR A 272 -1.05 25.90 -15.68
C TYR A 272 -0.71 26.33 -14.26
N GLU A 273 -1.61 26.00 -13.34
CA GLU A 273 -1.45 26.28 -11.91
C GLU A 273 -1.15 25.01 -11.12
N MET A 274 -0.39 25.12 -10.02
CA MET A 274 -0.16 23.99 -9.11
C MET A 274 -1.11 24.08 -7.93
N MET A 275 -1.70 22.97 -7.53
CA MET A 275 -2.59 22.88 -6.36
C MET A 275 -2.01 21.96 -5.31
N PHE A 276 -2.11 22.37 -4.05
CA PHE A 276 -1.72 21.58 -2.89
C PHE A 276 -2.74 21.69 -1.74
N ALA A 277 -3.04 20.57 -1.10
CA ALA A 277 -3.88 20.55 0.09
C ALA A 277 -3.01 20.21 1.30
N ASP A 278 -2.71 21.23 2.11
CA ASP A 278 -2.01 21.06 3.38
C ASP A 278 -3.01 20.56 4.43
N THR A 279 -2.90 19.27 4.74
CA THR A 279 -3.80 18.61 5.69
C THR A 279 -3.50 18.95 7.15
N GLY A 280 -2.44 19.72 7.43
CA GLY A 280 -1.89 19.90 8.78
C GLY A 280 -1.16 18.66 9.33
N LEU A 281 -1.06 17.60 8.50
CA LEU A 281 -0.47 16.31 8.85
C LEU A 281 0.64 15.90 7.89
N GLU A 282 1.19 16.84 7.13
CA GLU A 282 2.27 16.59 6.20
C GLU A 282 3.61 16.58 6.93
N PHE A 283 4.60 15.87 6.39
CA PHE A 283 5.96 15.96 6.90
C PHE A 283 6.58 17.34 6.55
N PRO A 284 7.46 17.89 7.40
CA PRO A 284 8.21 19.10 7.08
C PRO A 284 8.95 19.00 5.74
N GLU A 285 9.59 17.86 5.46
CA GLU A 285 10.28 17.65 4.19
C GLU A 285 9.33 17.66 2.99
N THR A 286 8.07 17.24 3.16
CA THR A 286 7.04 17.34 2.12
C THR A 286 6.69 18.80 1.84
N LEU A 287 6.49 19.61 2.89
CA LEU A 287 6.19 21.03 2.73
C LEU A 287 7.36 21.79 2.10
N GLU A 288 8.58 21.48 2.50
CA GLU A 288 9.80 22.05 1.91
C GLU A 288 9.93 21.66 0.44
N ASN A 289 9.71 20.39 0.12
CA ASN A 289 9.77 19.90 -1.26
C ASN A 289 8.71 20.56 -2.15
N ILE A 290 7.51 20.82 -1.62
CA ILE A 290 6.45 21.56 -2.36
C ILE A 290 6.90 22.97 -2.72
N ARG A 291 7.51 23.69 -1.77
CA ARG A 291 8.05 25.04 -2.02
C ARG A 291 9.19 24.99 -3.05
N HIS A 292 10.12 24.05 -2.88
CA HIS A 292 11.24 23.86 -3.79
C HIS A 292 10.75 23.63 -5.22
N VAL A 293 9.84 22.68 -5.41
CA VAL A 293 9.31 22.34 -6.73
C VAL A 293 8.50 23.49 -7.31
N GLY A 294 7.64 24.15 -6.52
CA GLY A 294 6.92 25.35 -6.98
C GLY A 294 7.87 26.42 -7.53
N ASN A 295 8.97 26.69 -6.82
CA ASN A 295 10.01 27.62 -7.27
C ASN A 295 10.74 27.15 -8.53
N LEU A 296 11.12 25.87 -8.60
CA LEU A 296 11.83 25.29 -9.75
C LEU A 296 11.04 25.48 -11.05
N TYR A 297 9.73 25.24 -11.03
CA TYR A 297 8.86 25.41 -12.21
C TYR A 297 8.30 26.83 -12.35
N SER A 298 8.71 27.77 -11.48
CA SER A 298 8.17 29.14 -11.45
C SER A 298 6.63 29.18 -11.39
N LYS A 299 6.05 28.33 -10.55
CA LYS A 299 4.60 28.18 -10.38
C LYS A 299 4.13 28.72 -9.04
N ASP A 300 3.05 29.47 -9.08
CA ASP A 300 2.29 29.77 -7.87
C ASP A 300 1.55 28.50 -7.43
N VAL A 301 1.87 28.03 -6.21
CA VAL A 301 1.25 26.84 -5.64
C VAL A 301 0.04 27.27 -4.83
N LYS A 302 -1.13 27.20 -5.44
CA LYS A 302 -2.42 27.41 -4.80
C LYS A 302 -2.60 26.37 -3.69
N SER A 303 -2.44 26.82 -2.45
CA SER A 303 -2.50 25.95 -1.28
C SER A 303 -3.65 26.32 -0.35
N ILE A 304 -4.28 25.31 0.22
CA ILE A 304 -5.24 25.46 1.31
C ILE A 304 -4.75 24.66 2.51
N SER A 305 -4.61 25.32 3.66
CA SER A 305 -4.23 24.70 4.93
C SER A 305 -5.44 24.61 5.85
N VAL A 306 -5.58 23.48 6.54
CA VAL A 306 -6.65 23.27 7.54
C VAL A 306 -6.16 23.34 8.98
N GLY A 307 -4.89 23.67 9.22
CA GLY A 307 -4.32 23.81 10.57
C GLY A 307 -4.63 22.60 11.46
N ASP A 308 -5.23 22.84 12.63
CA ASP A 308 -5.52 21.82 13.63
C ASP A 308 -6.87 21.09 13.44
N ALA A 309 -7.55 21.25 12.29
CA ALA A 309 -8.87 20.66 12.05
C ALA A 309 -8.92 19.13 12.28
N PHE A 310 -7.81 18.42 12.03
CA PHE A 310 -7.70 16.99 12.37
C PHE A 310 -7.84 16.76 13.88
N TRP A 311 -7.05 17.49 14.68
CA TRP A 311 -6.99 17.33 16.13
C TRP A 311 -8.30 17.76 16.79
N GLU A 312 -8.91 18.85 16.31
CA GLU A 312 -10.23 19.32 16.76
C GLU A 312 -11.35 18.29 16.49
N SER A 313 -11.20 17.48 15.44
CA SER A 313 -12.17 16.48 15.03
C SER A 313 -12.02 15.14 15.76
N LEU A 314 -10.87 14.87 16.42
CA LEU A 314 -10.60 13.59 17.07
C LEU A 314 -11.59 13.26 18.19
N ASP A 315 -12.02 14.26 18.98
CA ASP A 315 -12.96 14.03 20.07
C ASP A 315 -14.35 13.59 19.57
N ALA A 316 -14.75 14.08 18.39
CA ALA A 316 -16.04 13.77 17.79
C ALA A 316 -16.04 12.41 17.07
N PHE A 317 -14.96 12.09 16.35
CA PHE A 317 -14.91 10.90 15.49
C PHE A 317 -14.09 9.74 16.08
N GLY A 318 -13.23 10.00 17.06
CA GLY A 318 -12.17 9.11 17.50
C GLY A 318 -11.02 9.01 16.49
N PRO A 319 -10.00 8.18 16.79
CA PRO A 319 -8.89 7.94 15.88
C PRO A 319 -9.36 7.47 14.49
N PRO A 320 -8.73 7.94 13.41
CA PRO A 320 -9.10 7.53 12.06
C PRO A 320 -8.74 6.05 11.85
N ALA A 321 -9.54 5.36 11.02
CA ALA A 321 -9.31 3.96 10.65
C ALA A 321 -9.35 3.78 9.13
N VAL A 322 -8.84 2.65 8.63
CA VAL A 322 -8.81 2.30 7.20
C VAL A 322 -10.22 2.33 6.61
N GLU A 323 -11.22 1.86 7.35
CA GLU A 323 -12.63 1.84 6.94
C GLU A 323 -13.31 3.19 7.14
N MET A 324 -12.79 4.02 8.05
CA MET A 324 -13.36 5.32 8.42
C MET A 324 -12.30 6.41 8.37
N ARG A 325 -11.92 6.77 7.15
CA ARG A 325 -10.98 7.86 6.85
C ARG A 325 -11.69 9.22 6.84
N TRP A 326 -12.34 9.57 7.93
CA TRP A 326 -13.02 10.87 8.08
C TRP A 326 -12.04 12.03 7.87
N CYS A 327 -10.77 11.86 8.24
CA CYS A 327 -9.70 12.83 8.01
C CYS A 327 -9.51 13.17 6.53
N CYS A 328 -9.72 12.24 5.59
CA CYS A 328 -9.66 12.57 4.16
C CYS A 328 -10.79 13.50 3.74
N LYS A 329 -11.98 13.41 4.36
CA LYS A 329 -13.10 14.30 4.05
C LYS A 329 -12.87 15.69 4.64
N VAL A 330 -12.49 15.73 5.91
CA VAL A 330 -12.31 16.97 6.69
C VAL A 330 -11.08 17.74 6.21
N CYS A 331 -9.94 17.07 6.09
CA CYS A 331 -8.65 17.72 5.90
C CYS A 331 -8.20 17.79 4.44
N LYS A 332 -8.85 17.06 3.51
CA LYS A 332 -8.40 16.99 2.10
C LYS A 332 -9.49 17.32 1.09
N LEU A 333 -10.55 16.53 1.01
CA LEU A 333 -11.56 16.68 -0.05
C LEU A 333 -12.37 17.97 0.10
N GLY A 334 -12.88 18.28 1.30
CA GLY A 334 -13.61 19.53 1.54
C GLY A 334 -12.77 20.79 1.26
N PRO A 335 -11.52 20.86 1.75
CA PRO A 335 -10.60 21.95 1.41
C PRO A 335 -10.31 22.06 -0.10
N ILE A 336 -10.05 20.96 -0.80
CA ILE A 336 -9.82 20.99 -2.25
C ILE A 336 -11.06 21.50 -3.00
N SER A 337 -12.27 21.07 -2.63
CA SER A 337 -13.50 21.58 -3.25
C SER A 337 -13.61 23.10 -3.11
N ARG A 338 -13.37 23.63 -1.89
CA ARG A 338 -13.37 25.07 -1.65
C ARG A 338 -12.31 25.81 -2.46
N LEU A 339 -11.08 25.29 -2.47
CA LEU A 339 -9.99 25.87 -3.27
C LEU A 339 -10.38 25.97 -4.74
N ILE A 340 -11.01 24.92 -5.28
CA ILE A 340 -11.41 24.89 -6.68
C ILE A 340 -12.58 25.85 -6.94
N GLU A 341 -13.60 25.84 -6.09
CA GLU A 341 -14.77 26.74 -6.20
C GLU A 341 -14.36 28.22 -6.11
N GLU A 342 -13.35 28.55 -5.31
CA GLU A 342 -12.85 29.92 -5.13
C GLU A 342 -11.96 30.40 -6.30
N ASN A 343 -11.36 29.48 -7.06
CA ASN A 343 -10.36 29.80 -8.09
C ASN A 343 -10.80 29.50 -9.52
N TYR A 344 -11.79 28.62 -9.72
CA TYR A 344 -12.21 28.16 -11.05
C TYR A 344 -13.73 28.19 -11.17
N GLU A 345 -14.27 29.34 -11.59
CA GLU A 345 -15.72 29.55 -11.74
C GLU A 345 -16.37 28.49 -12.65
N LYS A 346 -15.74 28.20 -13.80
CA LYS A 346 -16.21 27.21 -14.79
C LYS A 346 -15.69 25.78 -14.55
N GLY A 347 -14.97 25.58 -13.45
CA GLY A 347 -14.25 24.34 -13.15
C GLY A 347 -12.86 24.28 -13.77
N CYS A 348 -12.13 23.19 -13.47
CA CYS A 348 -10.76 23.00 -13.94
C CYS A 348 -10.50 21.58 -14.44
N LEU A 349 -9.55 21.47 -15.37
CA LEU A 349 -8.89 20.22 -15.69
C LEU A 349 -7.68 20.07 -14.77
N THR A 350 -7.69 19.04 -13.92
CA THR A 350 -6.59 18.74 -13.01
C THR A 350 -5.88 17.47 -13.42
N PHE A 351 -4.60 17.58 -13.78
CA PHE A 351 -3.74 16.43 -13.92
C PHE A 351 -3.30 15.90 -12.54
N VAL A 352 -3.41 14.60 -12.34
CA VAL A 352 -3.16 13.94 -11.05
C VAL A 352 -2.25 12.71 -11.19
N GLY A 353 -1.38 12.49 -10.21
CA GLY A 353 -0.44 11.37 -10.18
C GLY A 353 -1.06 10.04 -9.71
N GLN A 354 -2.16 9.60 -10.32
CA GLN A 354 -2.82 8.33 -10.00
C GLN A 354 -2.38 7.21 -10.93
N ARG A 355 -2.09 6.01 -10.41
CA ARG A 355 -1.71 4.85 -11.24
C ARG A 355 -2.55 3.62 -10.93
N LYS A 356 -2.76 2.77 -11.92
CA LYS A 356 -3.50 1.50 -11.75
C LYS A 356 -2.89 0.61 -10.67
N TYR A 357 -1.56 0.54 -10.60
CA TYR A 357 -0.81 -0.35 -9.71
C TYR A 357 -1.00 -0.08 -8.21
N GLU A 358 -1.55 1.07 -7.85
CA GLU A 358 -1.69 1.47 -6.44
C GLU A 358 -2.87 0.80 -5.72
N SER A 359 -3.94 0.43 -6.43
CA SER A 359 -5.08 -0.30 -5.86
C SER A 359 -6.04 -0.83 -6.93
N THR A 360 -6.85 -1.82 -6.59
CA THR A 360 -7.90 -2.37 -7.47
C THR A 360 -8.90 -1.31 -7.93
N THR A 361 -9.27 -0.36 -7.05
CA THR A 361 -10.19 0.73 -7.42
C THR A 361 -9.58 1.64 -8.48
N ARG A 362 -8.29 1.95 -8.34
CA ARG A 362 -7.55 2.77 -9.33
C ARG A 362 -7.29 2.00 -10.63
N ALA A 363 -7.12 0.68 -10.58
CA ALA A 363 -7.01 -0.13 -11.78
C ALA A 363 -8.31 -0.16 -12.61
N ARG A 364 -9.47 0.04 -11.96
CA ARG A 364 -10.78 0.08 -12.61
C ARG A 364 -11.25 1.50 -12.98
N SER A 365 -10.53 2.54 -12.56
CA SER A 365 -10.93 3.92 -12.86
C SER A 365 -10.56 4.30 -14.29
N ASN A 366 -11.44 5.08 -14.93
CA ASN A 366 -11.13 5.73 -16.20
C ASN A 366 -9.94 6.69 -16.04
N ARG A 367 -9.21 6.93 -17.13
CA ARG A 367 -8.06 7.84 -17.16
C ARG A 367 -8.45 9.31 -17.02
N VAL A 368 -9.68 9.66 -17.41
CA VAL A 368 -10.35 10.94 -17.16
C VAL A 368 -11.64 10.67 -16.38
N TRP A 369 -11.89 11.40 -15.30
CA TRP A 369 -13.09 11.22 -14.47
C TRP A 369 -13.49 12.51 -13.73
N LYS A 370 -14.73 12.56 -13.27
CA LYS A 370 -15.23 13.60 -12.36
C LYS A 370 -15.54 12.99 -10.99
N ASN A 371 -15.03 13.60 -9.93
CA ASN A 371 -15.31 13.16 -8.57
C ASN A 371 -16.60 13.84 -8.06
N PRO A 372 -17.65 13.10 -7.66
CA PRO A 372 -18.87 13.72 -7.14
C PRO A 372 -18.67 14.63 -5.92
N TRP A 373 -17.59 14.43 -5.15
CA TRP A 373 -17.25 15.24 -3.98
C TRP A 373 -16.51 16.54 -4.32
N VAL A 374 -16.02 16.66 -5.55
CA VAL A 374 -15.29 17.83 -6.06
C VAL A 374 -15.87 18.12 -7.44
N GLY A 375 -17.13 18.56 -7.45
CA GLY A 375 -17.96 18.56 -8.66
C GLY A 375 -17.44 19.43 -9.79
N ASN A 376 -16.66 20.47 -9.48
CA ASN A 376 -16.10 21.41 -10.45
C ASN A 376 -14.70 21.01 -10.95
N GLN A 377 -14.31 19.74 -10.80
CA GLN A 377 -13.02 19.20 -11.21
C GLN A 377 -13.20 18.05 -12.21
N THR A 378 -12.62 18.19 -13.40
CA THR A 378 -12.26 17.06 -14.25
C THR A 378 -10.85 16.61 -13.87
N ALA A 379 -10.68 15.38 -13.40
CA ALA A 379 -9.36 14.82 -13.10
C ALA A 379 -8.88 13.94 -14.25
N ALA A 380 -7.60 14.04 -14.60
CA ALA A 380 -6.96 13.24 -15.64
C ALA A 380 -5.61 12.67 -15.16
N SER A 381 -5.32 11.41 -15.48
CA SER A 381 -4.03 10.79 -15.12
C SER A 381 -3.20 10.43 -16.36
N PRO A 382 -2.12 11.18 -16.68
CA PRO A 382 -1.26 10.86 -17.81
C PRO A 382 -0.38 9.63 -17.56
N ILE A 383 -0.24 9.19 -16.32
CA ILE A 383 0.64 8.07 -15.92
C ILE A 383 -0.15 6.85 -15.46
N GLN A 384 -1.43 6.73 -15.83
CA GLN A 384 -2.33 5.68 -15.34
C GLN A 384 -1.76 4.26 -15.51
N ASP A 385 -1.05 4.01 -16.62
CA ASP A 385 -0.45 2.72 -16.96
C ASP A 385 1.02 2.55 -16.53
N TRP A 386 1.63 3.57 -15.92
CA TRP A 386 3.01 3.53 -15.50
C TRP A 386 3.18 2.71 -14.21
N THR A 387 4.23 1.88 -14.14
CA THR A 387 4.67 1.25 -12.89
C THR A 387 5.49 2.23 -12.05
N ALA A 388 5.75 1.93 -10.78
CA ALA A 388 6.64 2.74 -9.96
C ALA A 388 8.07 2.82 -10.57
N LEU A 389 8.52 1.80 -11.29
CA LEU A 389 9.82 1.83 -11.97
C LEU A 389 9.83 2.82 -13.16
N HIS A 390 8.74 2.94 -13.93
CA HIS A 390 8.63 4.00 -14.94
C HIS A 390 8.80 5.38 -14.32
N ILE A 391 8.10 5.63 -13.20
CA ILE A 391 8.15 6.91 -12.47
C ILE A 391 9.56 7.22 -12.00
N TRP A 392 10.23 6.24 -11.39
CA TRP A 392 11.60 6.44 -10.90
C TRP A 392 12.62 6.64 -12.02
N LEU A 393 12.50 5.89 -13.12
CA LEU A 393 13.35 6.10 -14.29
C LEU A 393 13.17 7.50 -14.86
N TYR A 394 11.92 7.97 -15.01
CA TYR A 394 11.64 9.30 -15.49
C TYR A 394 12.18 10.40 -14.56
N ILE A 395 12.05 10.23 -13.24
CA ILE A 395 12.65 11.12 -12.24
C ILE A 395 14.18 11.16 -12.36
N PHE A 396 14.84 9.99 -12.46
CA PHE A 396 16.29 9.92 -12.55
C PHE A 396 16.83 10.43 -13.89
N MET A 397 16.10 10.20 -14.99
CA MET A 397 16.45 10.70 -16.33
C MET A 397 16.47 12.22 -16.41
N ASN A 398 15.57 12.88 -15.67
CA ASN A 398 15.42 14.34 -15.64
C ASN A 398 16.02 14.98 -14.38
N GLU A 399 16.69 14.19 -13.54
CA GLU A 399 17.31 14.66 -12.28
C GLU A 399 16.36 15.44 -11.37
N LEU A 400 15.08 15.01 -11.31
CA LEU A 400 14.03 15.77 -10.61
C LEU A 400 14.21 15.71 -9.07
N PRO A 401 13.93 16.82 -8.35
CA PRO A 401 14.09 16.89 -6.89
C PRO A 401 12.94 16.18 -6.17
N TYR A 402 13.01 14.85 -6.10
CA TYR A 402 12.05 14.04 -5.37
C TYR A 402 12.17 14.25 -3.84
N ASN A 403 11.07 14.01 -3.13
CA ASN A 403 11.03 14.18 -1.68
C ASN A 403 12.08 13.28 -0.98
N PRO A 404 12.96 13.85 -0.13
CA PRO A 404 14.06 13.11 0.47
C PRO A 404 13.63 11.95 1.37
N LEU A 405 12.37 11.92 1.85
CA LEU A 405 11.83 10.83 2.64
C LEU A 405 11.84 9.47 1.90
N TYR A 406 11.81 9.47 0.55
CA TYR A 406 11.99 8.25 -0.22
C TYR A 406 13.36 7.60 0.03
N ALA A 407 14.42 8.42 0.07
CA ALA A 407 15.76 7.96 0.40
C ALA A 407 15.93 7.60 1.89
N LYS A 408 14.98 7.99 2.76
CA LYS A 408 14.90 7.59 4.18
C LYS A 408 13.99 6.37 4.43
N GLY A 409 13.57 5.67 3.37
CA GLY A 409 12.85 4.40 3.45
C GLY A 409 11.32 4.50 3.52
N PHE A 410 10.75 5.69 3.33
CA PHE A 410 9.30 5.87 3.15
C PHE A 410 8.93 5.61 1.69
N ASP A 411 7.97 4.73 1.43
CA ASP A 411 7.59 4.37 0.06
C ASP A 411 6.38 5.16 -0.49
N ARG A 412 5.69 5.89 0.38
CA ARG A 412 4.51 6.69 0.09
C ARG A 412 4.61 8.01 0.84
N MET A 413 4.36 9.10 0.12
CA MET A 413 4.21 10.43 0.70
C MET A 413 2.73 10.73 0.95
N GLY A 414 2.42 11.15 2.16
CA GLY A 414 1.09 11.55 2.61
C GLY A 414 1.14 11.87 4.11
N CYS A 415 -0.03 11.90 4.74
CA CYS A 415 -0.13 12.24 6.15
C CYS A 415 0.71 11.28 7.02
N TRP A 416 1.54 11.82 7.90
CA TRP A 416 2.48 11.02 8.70
C TRP A 416 1.79 10.03 9.64
N LEU A 417 0.54 10.29 10.05
CA LEU A 417 -0.29 9.39 10.90
C LEU A 417 -1.38 8.61 10.16
N CYS A 418 -1.26 8.38 8.85
CA CYS A 418 -2.32 7.73 8.08
C CYS A 418 -2.62 6.30 8.59
N PRO A 419 -3.89 5.93 8.87
CA PRO A 419 -4.23 4.56 9.26
C PRO A 419 -4.01 3.54 8.14
N SER A 420 -3.86 4.00 6.89
CA SER A 420 -3.52 3.14 5.76
C SER A 420 -2.01 2.91 5.60
N SER A 421 -1.18 3.49 6.47
CA SER A 421 0.26 3.19 6.54
C SER A 421 0.50 1.86 7.25
N SER A 422 1.59 1.19 6.89
CA SER A 422 2.01 -0.01 7.60
C SER A 422 2.47 0.32 9.02
N LEU A 423 2.37 -0.62 9.96
CA LEU A 423 2.92 -0.46 11.30
C LEU A 423 4.43 -0.32 11.22
N GLY A 424 5.08 -1.03 10.30
CA GLY A 424 6.52 -0.86 10.03
C GLY A 424 6.90 0.60 9.72
N ASP A 425 6.07 1.31 8.94
CA ASP A 425 6.27 2.74 8.63
C ASP A 425 5.93 3.64 9.82
N LEU A 426 4.87 3.33 10.57
CA LEU A 426 4.51 4.12 11.75
C LEU A 426 5.58 4.00 12.84
N LYS A 427 6.16 2.80 13.05
CA LYS A 427 7.27 2.60 13.99
C LYS A 427 8.55 3.30 13.56
N ARG A 428 8.71 3.61 12.27
CA ARG A 428 9.82 4.43 11.77
C ARG A 428 9.73 5.87 12.29
N LEU A 429 8.53 6.42 12.49
CA LEU A 429 8.33 7.77 13.02
C LEU A 429 9.09 7.98 14.32
N LYS A 430 9.09 6.99 15.23
CA LYS A 430 9.83 7.08 16.50
C LYS A 430 11.32 7.41 16.32
N LYS A 431 11.93 6.95 15.22
CA LYS A 431 13.34 7.21 14.91
C LYS A 431 13.55 8.48 14.08
N THR A 432 12.67 8.73 13.11
CA THR A 432 12.85 9.84 12.15
C THR A 432 12.25 11.15 12.63
N HIS A 433 11.18 11.08 13.42
CA HIS A 433 10.29 12.18 13.80
C HIS A 433 9.67 11.93 15.20
N PRO A 434 10.48 11.82 16.26
CA PRO A 434 10.02 11.39 17.58
C PRO A 434 8.88 12.26 18.14
N HIS A 435 8.91 13.57 17.91
CA HIS A 435 7.84 14.47 18.37
C HIS A 435 6.48 14.21 17.70
N TYR A 436 6.46 13.78 16.43
CA TYR A 436 5.21 13.40 15.76
C TYR A 436 4.70 12.05 16.26
N GLU A 437 5.60 11.09 16.47
CA GLU A 437 5.23 9.81 17.08
C GLU A 437 4.64 10.00 18.48
N GLU A 438 5.31 10.79 19.32
CA GLU A 438 4.85 11.12 20.67
C GLU A 438 3.48 11.78 20.65
N LYS A 439 3.26 12.78 19.78
CA LYS A 439 1.95 13.43 19.62
C LYS A 439 0.85 12.42 19.30
N LEU A 440 1.07 11.55 18.32
CA LEU A 440 0.10 10.52 17.95
C LEU A 440 -0.16 9.55 19.11
N MET A 441 0.89 9.02 19.72
CA MET A 441 0.77 8.04 20.79
C MET A 441 0.06 8.62 22.02
N ASN A 442 0.33 9.87 22.38
CA ASN A 442 -0.37 10.56 23.48
C ASN A 442 -1.89 10.61 23.24
N HIS A 443 -2.33 10.97 22.03
CA HIS A 443 -3.76 10.96 21.69
C HIS A 443 -4.35 9.54 21.69
N LEU A 444 -3.64 8.54 21.18
CA LEU A 444 -4.11 7.16 21.16
C LEU A 444 -4.22 6.56 22.57
N TYR A 445 -3.25 6.84 23.45
CA TYR A 445 -3.29 6.38 24.84
C TYR A 445 -4.41 7.05 25.62
N ALA A 446 -4.59 8.37 25.48
CA ALA A 446 -5.70 9.08 26.11
C ALA A 446 -7.06 8.51 25.64
N TYR A 447 -7.17 8.19 24.34
CA TYR A 447 -8.37 7.55 23.81
C TYR A 447 -8.59 6.14 24.40
N ALA A 448 -7.54 5.32 24.47
CA ALA A 448 -7.61 3.98 25.05
C ALA A 448 -8.05 4.02 26.52
N GLU A 449 -7.47 4.91 27.32
CA GLU A 449 -7.83 5.10 28.73
C GLU A 449 -9.29 5.52 28.91
N LYS A 450 -9.72 6.53 28.13
CA LYS A 450 -11.09 7.06 28.15
C LYS A 450 -12.12 5.97 27.83
N THR A 451 -11.80 5.09 26.88
CA THR A 451 -12.71 4.03 26.38
C THR A 451 -12.52 2.67 27.07
N GLY A 452 -11.52 2.54 27.94
CA GLY A 452 -11.19 1.29 28.63
C GLY A 452 -10.63 0.20 27.71
N ILE A 453 -9.98 0.60 26.62
CA ILE A 453 -9.21 -0.29 25.73
C ILE A 453 -7.80 -0.47 26.32
N ASP A 454 -7.17 -1.63 26.09
CA ASP A 454 -5.78 -1.84 26.48
C ASP A 454 -4.85 -0.81 25.80
N LYS A 455 -3.86 -0.28 26.52
CA LYS A 455 -2.86 0.63 25.95
C LYS A 455 -2.09 -0.01 24.78
N GLN A 456 -1.85 -1.32 24.84
CA GLN A 456 -1.18 -2.09 23.80
C GLN A 456 -1.91 -2.07 22.45
N TRP A 457 -3.21 -1.76 22.43
CA TRP A 457 -3.96 -1.50 21.19
C TRP A 457 -3.32 -0.40 20.34
N ALA A 458 -2.79 0.64 20.98
CA ALA A 458 -2.06 1.70 20.30
C ALA A 458 -0.68 1.20 19.84
N ASP A 459 0.04 0.49 20.72
CA ASP A 459 1.41 0.01 20.45
C ASP A 459 1.50 -0.94 19.27
N TYR A 460 0.53 -1.85 19.14
CA TYR A 460 0.46 -2.82 18.04
C TYR A 460 -0.31 -2.27 16.82
N GLY A 461 -0.64 -0.98 16.81
CA GLY A 461 -1.26 -0.32 15.67
C GLY A 461 -2.66 -0.83 15.33
N PHE A 462 -3.37 -1.45 16.28
CA PHE A 462 -4.71 -2.01 16.09
C PHE A 462 -5.78 -0.92 15.90
N TRP A 463 -5.49 0.31 16.33
CA TRP A 463 -6.33 1.49 16.11
C TRP A 463 -6.61 1.80 14.63
N ARG A 464 -5.76 1.31 13.72
CA ARG A 464 -5.92 1.50 12.28
C ARG A 464 -7.19 0.86 11.72
N TRP A 465 -7.83 -0.04 12.45
CA TRP A 465 -9.05 -0.71 12.01
C TRP A 465 -10.19 -0.51 12.99
N LYS A 466 -11.38 -0.25 12.46
CA LYS A 466 -12.61 -0.31 13.27
C LYS A 466 -12.98 -1.76 13.59
N SER A 467 -12.73 -2.68 12.65
CA SER A 467 -12.91 -4.11 12.83
C SER A 467 -11.65 -4.82 12.34
N LEU A 468 -10.94 -5.49 13.26
CA LEU A 468 -9.67 -6.13 12.92
C LEU A 468 -9.88 -7.19 11.82
N PRO A 469 -9.04 -7.18 10.76
CA PRO A 469 -8.99 -8.27 9.80
C PRO A 469 -8.74 -9.62 10.52
N PRO A 470 -9.23 -10.76 10.01
CA PRO A 470 -9.17 -12.05 10.72
C PRO A 470 -7.78 -12.43 11.23
N ASN A 471 -6.74 -12.24 10.41
CA ASN A 471 -5.37 -12.54 10.81
C ASN A 471 -4.85 -11.60 11.89
N ILE A 472 -5.14 -10.30 11.80
CA ILE A 472 -4.75 -9.31 12.82
C ILE A 472 -5.49 -9.58 14.13
N LYS A 473 -6.76 -9.99 14.05
CA LYS A 473 -7.54 -10.40 15.22
C LYS A 473 -6.89 -11.58 15.93
N LYS A 474 -6.44 -12.58 15.18
CA LYS A 474 -5.71 -13.75 15.72
C LYS A 474 -4.43 -13.33 16.45
N VAL A 475 -3.67 -12.38 15.90
CA VAL A 475 -2.49 -11.81 16.57
C VAL A 475 -2.86 -11.11 17.87
N ALA A 476 -3.93 -10.30 17.88
CA ALA A 476 -4.39 -9.65 19.11
C ALA A 476 -4.84 -10.66 20.18
N GLU A 477 -5.53 -11.73 19.78
CA GLU A 477 -5.96 -12.83 20.66
C GLU A 477 -4.78 -13.61 21.24
N GLU A 478 -3.78 -13.95 20.41
CA GLU A 478 -2.54 -14.63 20.84
C GLU A 478 -1.73 -13.79 21.83
N LEU A 479 -1.77 -12.46 21.69
CA LEU A 479 -1.12 -11.53 22.62
C LEU A 479 -1.98 -11.21 23.86
N GLY A 480 -3.24 -11.65 23.91
CA GLY A 480 -4.17 -11.34 24.99
C GLY A 480 -4.61 -9.87 25.06
N ILE A 481 -4.52 -9.12 23.95
CA ILE A 481 -4.78 -7.68 23.91
C ILE A 481 -6.27 -7.42 23.67
N ASN A 482 -6.94 -6.74 24.61
CA ASN A 482 -8.30 -6.28 24.38
C ASN A 482 -8.33 -5.03 23.48
N THR A 483 -8.95 -5.17 22.30
CA THR A 483 -9.07 -4.08 21.30
C THR A 483 -10.46 -3.45 21.23
N ALA A 484 -11.40 -3.85 22.09
CA ALA A 484 -12.77 -3.34 22.10
C ALA A 484 -13.00 -2.37 23.27
N PRO A 485 -13.73 -1.25 23.05
CA PRO A 485 -14.14 -0.35 24.13
C PRO A 485 -14.93 -1.10 25.20
N THR A 486 -14.58 -0.91 26.45
CA THR A 486 -15.29 -1.48 27.62
C THR A 486 -16.11 -0.44 28.37
N LYS A 487 -15.80 0.85 28.17
CA LYS A 487 -16.53 1.99 28.74
C LYS A 487 -17.42 2.63 27.68
N TYR A 488 -18.64 2.99 28.07
CA TYR A 488 -19.55 3.78 27.25
C TYR A 488 -19.01 5.21 27.12
N ASP A 489 -18.79 5.69 25.89
CA ASP A 489 -18.48 7.11 25.63
C ASP A 489 -19.79 7.85 25.29
N PRO A 490 -20.36 8.64 26.23
CA PRO A 490 -21.62 9.35 26.03
C PRO A 490 -21.56 10.42 24.94
N LYS A 491 -20.36 10.85 24.51
CA LYS A 491 -20.19 11.81 23.41
C LYS A 491 -20.16 11.16 22.03
N ARG A 492 -20.21 9.82 21.96
CA ARG A 492 -20.17 9.09 20.70
C ARG A 492 -21.54 9.16 20.01
N HIS A 493 -21.83 10.29 19.38
CA HIS A 493 -22.88 10.33 18.37
C HIS A 493 -22.51 9.33 17.28
N VAL A 494 -23.29 8.25 17.14
CA VAL A 494 -23.14 7.31 16.04
C VAL A 494 -23.54 8.06 14.76
N ALA A 495 -22.60 8.77 14.15
CA ALA A 495 -22.78 9.34 12.83
C ALA A 495 -22.81 8.19 11.81
N CYS A 496 -24.00 7.62 11.59
CA CYS A 496 -24.25 6.70 10.49
C CYS A 496 -24.20 7.49 9.18
N TYR A 497 -23.05 7.50 8.50
CA TYR A 497 -22.95 8.02 7.15
C TYR A 497 -23.51 6.98 6.16
N TRP A 498 -24.79 7.09 5.85
CA TRP A 498 -25.38 6.47 4.66
C TRP A 498 -25.91 7.61 3.78
N ARG A 499 -25.35 7.75 2.57
CA ARG A 499 -25.74 8.75 1.54
C ARG A 499 -25.74 10.23 1.99
N GLY A 500 -24.66 10.68 2.63
CA GLY A 500 -24.42 12.13 2.78
C GLY A 500 -25.30 12.87 3.78
N GLU A 501 -26.07 12.16 4.61
CA GLU A 501 -26.86 12.76 5.69
C GLU A 501 -26.34 12.31 7.07
N VAL A 502 -26.38 13.22 8.04
CA VAL A 502 -26.05 12.97 9.44
C VAL A 502 -27.33 12.58 10.16
N TYR A 503 -27.40 11.34 10.66
CA TYR A 503 -28.52 10.88 11.49
C TYR A 503 -28.10 10.84 12.96
N GLN A 504 -28.87 11.48 13.84
CA GLN A 504 -28.85 11.20 15.27
C GLN A 504 -29.63 9.90 15.53
N ARG A 505 -29.04 8.99 16.31
CA ARG A 505 -29.70 7.77 16.76
C ARG A 505 -30.20 8.02 18.18
N ASP A 506 -31.47 8.39 18.32
CA ASP A 506 -32.14 8.38 19.63
C ASP A 506 -32.47 6.94 20.00
N GLY A 507 -32.09 6.55 21.21
CA GLY A 507 -32.09 5.16 21.70
C GLY A 507 -33.46 4.52 21.95
N ASN A 508 -34.46 4.76 21.11
CA ASN A 508 -35.73 4.03 21.14
C ASN A 508 -36.05 3.45 19.76
N ASP A 509 -36.02 2.13 19.66
CA ASP A 509 -36.49 1.38 18.50
C ASP A 509 -37.99 1.65 18.26
N ASN A 510 -38.31 2.33 17.16
CA ASN A 510 -39.63 2.19 16.52
C ASN A 510 -39.50 2.39 14.99
N PRO A 511 -39.87 1.41 14.12
CA PRO A 511 -39.45 1.41 12.71
C PRO A 511 -40.17 2.37 11.75
N GLU A 512 -41.07 3.26 12.19
CA GLU A 512 -42.05 3.89 11.28
C GLU A 512 -41.88 5.38 10.95
N LYS A 513 -40.83 6.09 11.39
CA LYS A 513 -40.70 7.53 11.08
C LYS A 513 -39.63 7.83 10.03
N ARG A 514 -40.04 7.92 8.77
CA ARG A 514 -39.28 8.59 7.70
C ARG A 514 -39.54 10.09 7.76
N TYR A 515 -38.47 10.89 7.83
CA TYR A 515 -38.55 12.35 7.71
C TYR A 515 -38.21 12.77 6.27
N SER A 516 -39.02 13.64 5.68
CA SER A 516 -38.84 14.18 4.33
C SER A 516 -37.95 15.42 4.34
N THR A 517 -37.12 15.54 3.30
CA THR A 517 -36.14 16.60 3.04
C THR A 517 -36.74 18.01 2.97
N GLY A 518 -36.12 18.97 3.66
CA GLY A 518 -36.34 20.40 3.49
C GLY A 518 -35.02 21.16 3.61
N LEU A 519 -34.74 22.04 2.63
CA LEU A 519 -33.54 22.89 2.56
C LEU A 519 -33.35 23.73 3.82
N CYS A 520 -32.13 23.79 4.34
CA CYS A 520 -31.77 24.69 5.43
C CYS A 520 -31.00 25.89 4.88
N HIS A 521 -31.61 27.08 4.94
CA HIS A 521 -30.95 28.35 4.63
C HIS A 521 -30.07 28.85 5.79
N ARG A 522 -29.00 29.52 5.40
CA ARG A 522 -27.93 30.12 6.22
C ARG A 522 -28.48 31.29 7.06
N VAL A 523 -28.27 31.32 8.37
CA VAL A 523 -28.44 32.54 9.19
C VAL A 523 -27.35 32.62 10.29
N GLY A 524 -26.54 33.68 10.21
CA GLY A 524 -26.03 34.49 11.33
C GLY A 524 -25.11 33.89 12.39
N LYS A 525 -23.87 34.41 12.48
CA LYS A 525 -22.97 34.26 13.64
C LYS A 525 -23.50 35.07 14.84
N SER A 526 -23.71 34.42 15.98
CA SER A 526 -23.36 34.95 17.30
C SER A 526 -23.33 33.84 18.35
N GLN A 527 -22.20 33.79 19.07
CA GLN A 527 -21.91 33.12 20.35
C GLN A 527 -22.44 31.68 20.59
N GLY A 528 -21.48 30.73 20.57
CA GLY A 528 -21.38 29.58 21.47
C GLY A 528 -22.62 28.71 21.71
N ILE A 529 -22.55 27.46 21.25
CA ILE A 529 -23.50 26.34 21.44
C ILE A 529 -24.63 26.31 20.39
N LEU A 530 -24.50 25.38 19.44
CA LEU A 530 -25.55 24.98 18.51
C LEU A 530 -26.58 24.10 19.27
N GLN A 531 -27.59 24.73 19.87
CA GLN A 531 -28.79 24.01 20.30
C GLN A 531 -29.77 23.90 19.13
N ILE A 532 -29.97 22.69 18.62
CA ILE A 532 -31.07 22.39 17.70
C ILE A 532 -32.35 22.30 18.54
N ARG A 533 -33.14 23.37 18.59
CA ARG A 533 -34.53 23.33 19.11
C ARG A 533 -35.50 23.01 17.98
N CYS A 534 -36.00 21.77 17.93
CA CYS A 534 -37.21 21.47 17.16
C CYS A 534 -38.44 22.08 17.87
N ARG A 535 -39.02 23.15 17.31
CA ARG A 535 -40.35 23.62 17.72
C ARG A 535 -41.39 22.60 17.25
N LYS A 536 -42.19 22.08 18.19
CA LYS A 536 -43.46 21.40 17.87
C LYS A 536 -44.50 22.47 17.56
N THR A 537 -45.09 22.45 16.36
CA THR A 537 -46.36 23.11 16.07
C THR A 537 -47.43 22.05 15.85
N PRO A 538 -48.60 22.11 16.54
CA PRO A 538 -49.72 21.23 16.25
C PRO A 538 -50.64 21.83 15.18
N GLN A 539 -50.94 21.00 14.18
CA GLN A 539 -52.13 20.96 13.31
C GLN A 539 -52.55 22.18 12.46
N GLY A 540 -52.78 21.92 11.17
CA GLY A 540 -53.54 22.76 10.25
C GLY A 540 -53.55 22.19 8.83
N TYR A 541 -54.73 21.78 8.35
CA TYR A 541 -54.99 21.19 7.03
C TYR A 541 -54.65 22.11 5.84
N GLY A 542 -54.23 21.54 4.70
CA GLY A 542 -54.18 22.23 3.41
C GLY A 542 -53.69 21.31 2.27
N LYS A 543 -54.49 21.18 1.21
CA LYS A 543 -54.41 20.19 0.12
C LYS A 543 -53.34 20.46 -0.96
N LEU A 544 -53.17 19.44 -1.83
CA LEU A 544 -52.65 19.40 -3.23
C LEU A 544 -51.12 19.27 -3.38
N ASN A 545 -50.54 18.47 -4.27
CA ASN A 545 -51.01 17.56 -5.33
C ASN A 545 -49.86 16.56 -5.60
N THR A 546 -50.11 15.26 -5.52
CA THR A 546 -49.10 14.22 -5.84
C THR A 546 -49.37 13.65 -7.23
N GLN A 547 -48.46 13.91 -8.18
CA GLN A 547 -48.27 13.03 -9.34
C GLN A 547 -47.12 12.06 -9.06
N SER A 548 -47.45 10.81 -9.32
CA SER A 548 -46.74 9.57 -9.10
C SER A 548 -45.43 9.43 -9.88
N HIS A 549 -44.44 8.74 -9.32
CA HIS A 549 -43.84 7.58 -9.99
C HIS A 549 -43.35 6.52 -8.99
N ARG A 550 -43.73 5.27 -9.29
CA ARG A 550 -43.58 4.05 -8.48
C ARG A 550 -42.16 3.50 -8.58
N MET A 551 -41.62 3.13 -7.42
CA MET A 551 -40.58 2.09 -7.28
C MET A 551 -41.19 0.69 -7.48
N TYR A 552 -40.43 -0.21 -8.10
CA TYR A 552 -40.54 -1.66 -7.82
C TYR A 552 -39.16 -2.20 -7.43
N GLY A 553 -39.09 -2.75 -6.22
CA GLY A 553 -37.95 -3.48 -5.69
C GLY A 553 -38.07 -4.98 -5.91
N MET A 554 -36.94 -5.70 -5.76
CA MET A 554 -36.91 -7.15 -5.68
C MET A 554 -36.19 -7.60 -4.39
N ARG A 555 -36.93 -8.37 -3.58
CA ARG A 555 -36.52 -9.51 -2.74
C ARG A 555 -37.59 -10.57 -3.06
N GLY A 556 -37.37 -11.83 -3.43
CA GLY A 556 -36.33 -12.80 -3.12
C GLY A 556 -37.01 -13.93 -2.32
N VAL A 557 -37.20 -15.14 -2.88
CA VAL A 557 -37.60 -16.35 -2.12
C VAL A 557 -37.14 -17.64 -2.82
N TYR A 558 -36.54 -18.53 -2.03
CA TYR A 558 -36.21 -19.95 -2.29
C TYR A 558 -37.43 -20.87 -2.07
N ARG A 559 -37.70 -21.86 -2.94
CA ARG A 559 -37.92 -23.30 -2.58
C ARG A 559 -38.42 -24.18 -3.75
N GLN A 560 -37.71 -25.32 -3.89
CA GLN A 560 -38.15 -26.73 -4.08
C GLN A 560 -39.16 -27.18 -5.17
N MET A 561 -38.62 -28.06 -6.03
CA MET A 561 -39.06 -29.44 -6.38
C MET A 561 -40.15 -29.74 -7.42
N SER A 562 -39.88 -30.86 -8.11
CA SER A 562 -40.74 -31.74 -8.92
C SER A 562 -41.02 -31.27 -10.36
N SER A 563 -40.32 -31.83 -11.34
CA SER A 563 -40.57 -33.10 -12.05
C SER A 563 -41.57 -32.95 -13.20
N GLN A 564 -41.09 -33.07 -14.44
CA GLN A 564 -41.67 -33.93 -15.48
C GLN A 564 -40.82 -33.86 -16.79
N ARG A 565 -40.26 -35.04 -17.09
CA ARG A 565 -39.96 -35.68 -18.39
C ARG A 565 -40.09 -34.84 -19.69
N ASN A 566 -38.96 -34.64 -20.37
CA ASN A 566 -38.49 -35.22 -21.67
C ASN A 566 -39.51 -35.54 -22.79
N PRO A 567 -39.13 -35.73 -24.08
CA PRO A 567 -37.96 -35.31 -24.89
C PRO A 567 -38.40 -34.64 -26.23
N ASP A 568 -37.48 -34.06 -27.02
CA ASP A 568 -37.14 -34.53 -28.39
C ASP A 568 -36.38 -33.53 -29.28
N ARG A 569 -35.60 -34.14 -30.19
CA ARG A 569 -34.84 -33.62 -31.36
C ARG A 569 -33.51 -32.92 -31.07
N LYS A 570 -32.35 -33.60 -31.17
CA LYS A 570 -31.62 -34.18 -32.35
C LYS A 570 -31.21 -33.17 -33.44
N GLN A 571 -29.89 -33.23 -33.72
CA GLN A 571 -29.14 -32.83 -34.93
C GLN A 571 -28.92 -31.32 -35.11
N ASN A 572 -27.76 -30.80 -35.53
CA ASN A 572 -26.62 -31.39 -36.22
C ASN A 572 -25.38 -30.47 -36.12
N ARG A 573 -24.20 -31.10 -35.98
CA ARG A 573 -22.91 -30.85 -36.66
C ARG A 573 -22.49 -29.43 -37.10
N SER A 574 -21.30 -29.05 -36.60
CA SER A 574 -20.10 -28.53 -37.29
C SER A 574 -20.23 -27.51 -38.44
N TYR A 575 -19.45 -26.42 -38.40
CA TYR A 575 -18.31 -26.21 -39.31
C TYR A 575 -17.50 -24.97 -38.89
N ARG A 576 -16.24 -24.99 -39.32
CA ARG A 576 -15.15 -24.00 -39.15
C ARG A 576 -15.50 -22.60 -39.67
N GLY A 577 -14.84 -21.61 -39.07
CA GLY A 577 -14.60 -20.25 -39.56
C GLY A 577 -13.59 -19.60 -38.64
#